data_AF-A0A957BRT2-F1
#
_entry.id   AF-A0A957BRT2-F1
#
_cell.length_a   1.000
_cell.length_b   1.000
_cell.length_c   1.000
_cell.angle_alpha   90.00
_cell.angle_beta   90.00
_cell.angle_gamma   90.00
#
_symmetry.space_group_name_H-M   'P 1'
#
loop_
_entity.id
_entity.type
_entity.pdbx_description
1 polymer ?
#
loop_
_entity_poly.entity_id
_entity_poly.type
_entity_poly.pdbx_seq_one_letter_code
_entity_poly.pdbx_strand_id
1 'polypeptide(L)'
;MNFDPTEHPHRRLNLLTGEYVLVSPHRNKRPWQGQVERAPQTERPAHDPDCYLCPGNARAGDARNPNYDGTFVFTNDFAALLPDSPQFHSKPGSVFQTEGVQGTSRVVCF
;
A
#
# COMPACT_ATOMS: atom_id res chain seq x y z
N MET A 1 -37.47 4.66 -23.18
CA MET A 1 -36.37 5.48 -22.61
C MET A 1 -35.08 4.75 -22.84
N ASN A 2 -34.04 5.44 -23.32
CA ASN A 2 -32.73 4.83 -23.54
C ASN A 2 -31.86 5.00 -22.30
N PHE A 3 -31.06 3.99 -22.01
CA PHE A 3 -30.06 4.08 -20.94
C PHE A 3 -28.94 5.02 -21.37
N ASP A 4 -28.65 6.02 -20.53
CA ASP A 4 -27.48 6.88 -20.63
C ASP A 4 -26.58 6.66 -19.40
N PRO A 5 -25.35 6.12 -19.55
CA PRO A 5 -24.44 5.88 -18.43
C PRO A 5 -23.90 7.16 -17.78
N THR A 6 -24.04 8.32 -18.42
CA THR A 6 -23.63 9.61 -17.85
C THR A 6 -24.65 10.16 -16.86
N GLU A 7 -25.91 9.72 -16.97
CA GLU A 7 -27.02 10.19 -16.12
C GLU A 7 -27.53 9.09 -15.17
N HIS A 8 -27.60 7.84 -15.64
CA HIS A 8 -28.22 6.75 -14.89
C HIS A 8 -27.20 5.93 -14.07
N PRO A 9 -27.54 5.59 -12.80
CA PRO A 9 -26.74 4.67 -12.01
C PRO A 9 -26.59 3.31 -12.68
N HIS A 10 -25.40 2.73 -12.59
CA HIS A 10 -25.09 1.44 -13.20
C HIS A 10 -23.91 0.78 -12.49
N ARG A 11 -23.65 -0.50 -12.80
CA ARG A 11 -22.48 -1.23 -12.28
C ARG A 11 -21.54 -1.58 -13.43
N ARG A 12 -20.24 -1.57 -13.17
CA ARG A 12 -19.19 -2.02 -14.12
C ARG A 12 -18.38 -3.14 -13.49
N LEU A 13 -18.16 -4.21 -14.22
CA LEU A 13 -17.35 -5.35 -13.77
C LEU A 13 -15.86 -5.00 -13.88
N ASN A 14 -15.12 -5.14 -12.79
CA ASN A 14 -13.67 -5.15 -12.78
C ASN A 14 -13.20 -6.58 -13.10
N LEU A 15 -12.64 -6.78 -14.30
CA LEU A 15 -12.21 -8.11 -14.75
C LEU A 15 -10.98 -8.65 -13.99
N LEU A 16 -10.20 -7.79 -13.32
CA LEU A 16 -9.05 -8.22 -12.53
C LEU A 16 -9.47 -8.82 -11.18
N THR A 17 -10.55 -8.31 -10.57
CA THR A 17 -11.02 -8.78 -9.25
C THR A 17 -12.29 -9.64 -9.33
N GLY A 18 -13.01 -9.59 -10.45
CA GLY A 18 -14.32 -10.24 -10.60
C GLY A 18 -15.46 -9.49 -9.91
N GLU A 19 -15.20 -8.30 -9.34
CA GLU A 19 -16.17 -7.54 -8.58
C GLU A 19 -16.82 -6.43 -9.40
N TYR A 20 -18.02 -6.00 -9.00
CA TYR A 20 -18.70 -4.89 -9.64
C TYR A 20 -18.54 -3.59 -8.84
N VAL A 21 -18.22 -2.51 -9.54
CA VAL A 21 -18.21 -1.14 -8.99
C VAL A 21 -19.54 -0.46 -9.33
N LEU A 22 -20.21 0.09 -8.31
CA LEU A 22 -21.40 0.93 -8.49
C LEU A 22 -20.99 2.35 -8.89
N VAL A 23 -21.57 2.84 -9.99
CA VAL A 23 -21.38 4.19 -10.50
C VAL A 23 -22.68 4.97 -10.29
N SER A 24 -22.60 6.06 -9.55
CA SER A 24 -23.71 6.99 -9.29
C SER A 24 -23.32 8.39 -9.79
N PRO A 25 -23.59 8.74 -11.07
CA PRO A 25 -23.01 9.92 -11.72
C PRO A 25 -23.24 11.25 -11.00
N HIS A 26 -24.35 11.36 -10.28
CA HIS A 26 -24.75 12.58 -9.58
C HIS A 26 -24.30 12.66 -8.13
N ARG A 27 -23.57 11.67 -7.61
CA ARG A 27 -23.29 11.58 -6.17
C ARG A 27 -22.50 12.76 -5.62
N ASN A 28 -21.59 13.33 -6.43
CA ASN A 28 -20.77 14.47 -6.04
C ASN A 28 -21.53 15.81 -6.02
N LYS A 29 -22.79 15.86 -6.46
CA LYS A 29 -23.65 17.06 -6.34
C LYS A 29 -24.12 17.28 -4.89
N ARG A 30 -23.94 16.31 -3.99
CA ARG A 30 -24.30 16.44 -2.57
C ARG A 30 -23.36 17.43 -1.89
N PRO A 31 -23.87 18.43 -1.13
CA PRO A 31 -23.03 19.32 -0.35
C PRO A 31 -22.06 18.57 0.57
N TRP A 32 -20.80 18.97 0.56
CA TRP A 32 -19.76 18.41 1.43
C TRP A 32 -19.54 19.34 2.63
N GLN A 33 -19.76 18.80 3.83
CA GLN A 33 -19.48 19.46 5.12
C GLN A 33 -18.62 18.56 6.04
N GLY A 34 -17.99 17.55 5.45
CA GLY A 34 -17.14 16.62 6.16
C GLY A 34 -15.70 17.09 6.24
N GLN A 35 -14.81 16.14 6.52
CA GLN A 35 -13.36 16.34 6.57
C GLN A 35 -12.82 16.92 5.25
N VAL A 36 -11.87 17.85 5.37
CA VAL A 36 -11.10 18.36 4.22
C VAL A 36 -9.65 18.02 4.49
N GLU A 37 -9.04 17.27 3.57
CA GLU A 37 -7.64 16.88 3.67
C GLU A 37 -6.71 18.09 3.56
N ARG A 38 -5.61 18.08 4.31
CA ARG A 38 -4.55 19.07 4.13
C ARG A 38 -3.78 18.75 2.87
N ALA A 39 -3.49 19.78 2.07
CA ALA A 39 -2.55 19.62 0.97
C ALA A 39 -1.18 19.21 1.52
N PRO A 40 -0.48 18.26 0.88
CA PRO A 40 0.88 17.90 1.27
C PRO A 40 1.80 19.12 1.11
N GLN A 41 2.82 19.21 1.96
CA GLN A 41 3.89 20.20 1.78
C GLN A 41 4.69 19.88 0.51
N THR A 42 4.77 20.86 -0.39
CA THR A 42 5.43 20.75 -1.69
C THR A 42 6.95 20.84 -1.59
N GLU A 43 7.46 21.57 -0.59
CA GLU A 43 8.90 21.74 -0.36
C GLU A 43 9.36 20.80 0.74
N ARG A 44 10.33 19.94 0.41
CA ARG A 44 11.01 19.05 1.35
C ARG A 44 12.52 19.22 1.14
N PRO A 45 13.33 19.12 2.21
CA PRO A 45 14.76 19.19 2.07
C PRO A 45 15.28 18.01 1.23
N ALA A 46 16.36 18.23 0.48
CA ALA A 46 17.02 17.17 -0.28
C ALA A 46 17.62 16.08 0.63
N HIS A 47 17.97 16.45 1.85
CA HIS A 47 18.43 15.54 2.89
C HIS A 47 17.87 15.99 4.24
N ASP A 48 17.35 15.04 5.00
CA ASP A 48 16.90 15.25 6.37
C ASP A 48 17.74 14.34 7.29
N PRO A 49 18.47 14.89 8.28
CA PRO A 49 19.32 14.11 9.17
C PRO A 49 18.55 13.09 10.03
N ASP A 50 17.25 13.30 10.26
CA ASP A 50 16.39 12.43 11.06
C ASP A 50 15.63 11.40 10.18
N CYS A 51 15.80 11.45 8.86
CA CYS A 51 15.15 10.51 7.94
C CYS A 51 15.87 9.15 7.91
N TYR A 52 15.16 8.10 8.34
CA TYR A 52 15.66 6.71 8.31
C TYR A 52 15.94 6.16 6.90
N LEU A 53 15.49 6.85 5.85
CA LEU A 53 15.68 6.45 4.46
C LEU A 53 16.81 7.21 3.77
N CYS A 54 17.27 8.35 4.30
CA CYS A 54 18.27 9.19 3.63
C CYS A 54 19.68 8.54 3.64
N PRO A 55 20.54 8.89 2.65
CA PRO A 55 21.91 8.42 2.58
C PRO A 55 22.71 8.74 3.85
N GLY A 56 23.54 7.79 4.30
CA GLY A 56 24.41 7.96 5.45
C GLY A 56 23.73 7.94 6.82
N ASN A 57 22.40 8.02 6.90
CA ASN A 57 21.66 8.07 8.16
C ASN A 57 21.51 6.69 8.81
N ALA A 58 21.31 6.68 10.13
CA ALA A 58 20.90 5.49 10.85
C ALA A 58 19.47 5.09 10.44
N ARG A 59 19.19 3.79 10.39
CA ARG A 59 17.87 3.23 10.20
C ARG A 59 17.21 2.92 11.53
N ALA A 60 15.91 2.61 11.49
CA ALA A 60 15.14 2.21 12.66
C ALA A 60 15.56 0.84 13.24
N GLY A 61 16.09 -0.07 12.42
CA GLY A 61 16.57 -1.40 12.84
C GLY A 61 18.08 -1.49 13.08
N ASP A 62 18.69 -0.48 13.71
CA ASP A 62 20.10 -0.43 14.12
C ASP A 62 21.17 -0.44 12.99
N ALA A 63 20.76 -0.54 11.73
CA ALA A 63 21.65 -0.43 10.58
C ALA A 63 21.91 1.04 10.18
N ARG A 64 22.90 1.27 9.30
CA ARG A 64 23.15 2.59 8.68
C ARG A 64 23.04 2.48 7.16
N ASN A 65 22.40 3.46 6.54
CA ASN A 65 22.35 3.56 5.09
C ASN A 65 23.73 3.88 4.52
N PRO A 66 24.12 3.27 3.39
CA PRO A 66 25.30 3.74 2.67
C PRO A 66 25.09 5.18 2.20
N ASN A 67 26.18 5.86 1.86
CA ASN A 67 26.12 7.11 1.12
C ASN A 67 25.80 6.79 -0.35
N TYR A 68 24.53 6.56 -0.65
CA TYR A 68 24.05 6.22 -1.98
C TYR A 68 23.67 7.50 -2.76
N ASP A 69 23.96 7.51 -4.07
CA ASP A 69 23.68 8.65 -4.97
C ASP A 69 22.54 8.37 -5.96
N GLY A 70 21.87 7.21 -5.84
CA GLY A 70 20.80 6.77 -6.73
C GLY A 70 19.82 5.83 -6.02
N THR A 71 19.26 4.86 -6.74
CA THR A 71 18.34 3.91 -6.12
C THR A 71 19.06 3.05 -5.08
N PHE A 72 18.47 2.92 -3.89
CA PHE A 72 18.95 2.05 -2.83
C PHE A 72 17.87 1.08 -2.38
N VAL A 73 18.24 -0.19 -2.21
CA VAL A 73 17.33 -1.27 -1.80
C VAL A 73 17.92 -1.99 -0.60
N PHE A 74 17.10 -2.19 0.42
CA PHE A 74 17.47 -2.98 1.60
C PHE A 74 16.30 -3.86 2.06
N THR A 75 16.62 -4.93 2.79
CA THR A 75 15.61 -5.75 3.48
C THR A 75 14.97 -4.92 4.57
N ASN A 76 13.64 -4.85 4.59
CA ASN A 76 12.90 -4.06 5.58
C ASN A 76 13.28 -4.50 7.00
N ASP A 77 13.63 -3.55 7.86
CA ASP A 77 14.04 -3.79 9.24
C ASP A 77 12.92 -4.47 10.07
N PHE A 78 11.65 -4.27 9.67
CA PHE A 78 10.46 -4.89 10.25
C PHE A 78 9.64 -5.60 9.16
N ALA A 79 10.25 -6.58 8.51
CA ALA A 79 9.64 -7.31 7.40
C ALA A 79 8.32 -8.01 7.81
N ALA A 80 7.31 -7.94 6.94
CA ALA A 80 6.01 -8.58 7.15
C ALA A 80 6.05 -10.10 6.91
N LEU A 81 7.10 -10.59 6.26
CA LEU A 81 7.34 -11.98 5.95
C LEU A 81 8.76 -12.36 6.33
N LEU A 82 8.93 -13.56 6.88
CA LEU A 82 10.22 -14.15 7.18
C LEU A 82 10.58 -15.20 6.12
N PRO A 83 11.85 -15.29 5.71
CA PRO A 83 12.28 -16.23 4.67
C PRO A 83 12.20 -17.69 5.13
N ASP A 84 12.24 -17.92 6.43
CA ASP A 84 12.38 -19.22 7.08
C ASP A 84 11.19 -19.58 7.99
N SER A 85 10.05 -18.90 7.84
CA SER A 85 8.80 -19.27 8.51
C SER A 85 8.48 -20.76 8.31
N PRO A 86 8.09 -21.52 9.34
CA PRO A 86 7.74 -22.93 9.17
C PRO A 86 6.58 -23.13 8.18
N GLN A 87 6.67 -24.17 7.36
CA GLN A 87 5.52 -24.63 6.60
C GLN A 87 4.46 -25.17 7.56
N PHE A 88 3.22 -24.74 7.36
CA PHE A 88 2.10 -25.16 8.19
C PHE A 88 0.83 -25.14 7.35
N HIS A 89 -0.04 -26.14 7.55
CA HIS A 89 -1.40 -26.10 7.00
C HIS A 89 -2.36 -26.69 8.04
N SER A 90 -3.50 -26.03 8.22
CA SER A 90 -4.60 -26.61 9.00
C SER A 90 -5.03 -27.95 8.43
N LYS A 91 -5.53 -28.83 9.31
CA LYS A 91 -6.07 -30.13 8.90
C LYS A 91 -7.27 -29.95 7.97
N PRO A 92 -7.43 -30.79 6.93
CA PRO A 92 -8.62 -30.78 6.07
C PRO A 92 -9.92 -30.88 6.89
N GLY A 93 -10.92 -30.08 6.53
CA GLY A 93 -12.21 -30.04 7.23
C GLY A 93 -12.24 -29.15 8.49
N SER A 94 -11.13 -28.50 8.84
CA SER A 94 -11.14 -27.49 9.92
C SER A 94 -11.93 -26.26 9.49
N VAL A 95 -12.79 -25.75 10.39
CA VAL A 95 -13.52 -24.48 10.19
C VAL A 95 -12.56 -23.29 10.17
N PHE A 96 -11.54 -23.32 11.02
CA PHE A 96 -10.47 -22.32 11.04
C PHE A 96 -9.26 -22.82 10.25
N GLN A 97 -8.95 -22.12 9.16
CA GLN A 97 -7.86 -22.46 8.26
C GLN A 97 -6.70 -21.49 8.45
N THR A 98 -5.49 -22.02 8.54
CA THR A 98 -4.24 -21.27 8.67
C THR A 98 -3.18 -21.95 7.83
N GLU A 99 -2.37 -21.15 7.16
CA GLU A 99 -1.29 -21.60 6.30
C GLU A 99 -0.03 -20.79 6.62
N GLY A 100 1.09 -21.48 6.76
CA GLY A 100 2.39 -20.87 6.94
C GLY A 100 2.87 -20.28 5.63
N VAL A 101 3.33 -19.04 5.67
CA VAL A 101 3.83 -18.31 4.48
C VAL A 101 5.25 -17.82 4.71
N GLN A 102 6.07 -17.94 3.68
CA GLN A 102 7.46 -17.47 3.64
C GLN A 102 7.60 -16.34 2.63
N GLY A 103 8.54 -15.45 2.87
CA GLY A 103 8.88 -14.39 1.92
C GLY A 103 9.86 -13.39 2.50
N THR A 104 9.94 -12.24 1.85
CA THR A 104 10.77 -11.12 2.31
C THR A 104 10.09 -9.81 1.94
N SER A 105 10.37 -8.77 2.70
CA SER A 105 9.97 -7.40 2.37
C SER A 105 11.21 -6.56 2.09
N ARG A 106 11.20 -5.79 1.00
CA ARG A 106 12.28 -4.86 0.67
C ARG A 106 11.73 -3.44 0.59
N VAL A 107 12.54 -2.49 1.01
CA VAL A 107 12.28 -1.05 0.85
C VAL A 107 13.16 -0.53 -0.28
N VAL A 108 12.60 0.34 -1.11
CA VAL A 108 13.28 0.96 -2.25
C VAL A 108 13.23 2.48 -2.08
N CYS A 109 14.40 3.11 -2.03
CA CYS A 109 14.58 4.56 -2.13
C CYS A 109 14.88 4.90 -3.60
N PHE A 110 14.15 5.84 -4.20
CA PHE A 110 14.22 6.15 -5.63
C PHE A 110 14.08 7.65 -5.90
#